data_AF-A0A813E5K0-F1
#
_entry.id   AF-A0A813E5K0-F1
#
_cell.length_a   1.000
_cell.length_b   1.000
_cell.length_c   1.000
_cell.angle_alpha   90.00
_cell.angle_beta   90.00
_cell.angle_gamma   90.00
#
_symmetry.space_group_name_H-M   'P 1'
#
loop_
_entity.id
_entity.type
_entity.pdbx_description
1 polymer ?
#
loop_
_entity_poly.entity_id
_entity_poly.type
_entity_poly.pdbx_seq_one_letter_code
_entity_poly.pdbx_strand_id
1 'polypeptide(L)'
;MSTLIKNMVDDSGTDEEIPLPNVKSAILSKVVDYCKFHKDNVPAEINKPLKSTNLVECGVSEWDNEYVNIEQEVLFELILAANYLDIKCLLDLTCAKVASMIKGKNTEEIRKQFNIVNDFTPEEEAQVREENRWCEDA
;
A
#
# COMPACT_ATOMS: atom_id res chain seq x y z
N MET A 1 -9.37 5.19 -11.20
CA MET A 1 -8.83 6.38 -11.91
C MET A 1 -8.50 7.46 -10.88
N SER A 2 -7.59 8.39 -11.21
CA SER A 2 -7.21 9.51 -10.34
C SER A 2 -8.31 10.56 -10.25
N THR A 3 -8.77 10.86 -9.04
CA THR A 3 -9.70 11.98 -8.81
C THR A 3 -9.01 13.32 -9.01
N LEU A 4 -7.75 13.46 -8.59
CA LEU A 4 -6.99 14.71 -8.72
C LEU A 4 -6.88 15.14 -10.18
N ILE A 5 -6.41 14.24 -11.06
CA ILE A 5 -6.24 14.53 -12.49
C ILE A 5 -7.60 14.84 -13.12
N LYS A 6 -8.65 14.11 -12.75
CA LYS A 6 -10.01 14.37 -13.25
C LYS A 6 -10.43 15.81 -12.94
N ASN A 7 -10.31 16.25 -11.69
CA ASN A 7 -10.70 17.60 -11.29
C ASN A 7 -9.90 18.67 -12.04
N MET A 8 -8.59 18.45 -12.21
CA MET A 8 -7.73 19.37 -12.98
C MET A 8 -8.19 19.48 -14.44
N VAL A 9 -8.45 18.34 -15.10
CA VAL A 9 -8.95 18.32 -16.49
C VAL A 9 -10.34 18.97 -16.62
N ASP A 10 -11.22 18.76 -15.64
CA ASP A 10 -12.55 19.36 -15.63
C ASP A 10 -12.47 20.90 -15.52
N ASP A 11 -11.44 21.45 -14.87
CA ASP A 11 -11.22 22.89 -14.70
C ASP A 11 -10.44 23.54 -15.88
N SER A 12 -9.40 22.89 -16.39
CA SER A 12 -8.48 23.46 -17.40
C SER A 12 -8.62 22.90 -18.81
N GLY A 13 -9.38 21.82 -19.00
CA GLY A 13 -9.43 21.06 -20.25
C GLY A 13 -8.23 20.12 -20.43
N THR A 14 -8.21 19.40 -21.55
CA THR A 14 -7.21 18.34 -21.85
C THR A 14 -5.97 18.81 -22.60
N ASP A 15 -5.95 20.07 -23.03
CA ASP A 15 -4.87 20.61 -23.87
C ASP A 15 -3.71 21.21 -23.04
N GLU A 16 -3.89 21.33 -21.72
CA GLU A 16 -2.87 21.84 -20.80
C GLU A 16 -2.10 20.71 -20.10
N GLU A 17 -0.80 20.91 -19.92
CA GLU A 17 0.04 19.97 -19.17
C GLU A 17 -0.25 20.07 -17.67
N ILE A 18 -0.45 18.93 -17.02
CA ILE A 18 -0.67 18.85 -15.56
C ILE A 18 0.67 18.59 -14.85
N PRO A 19 1.19 19.56 -14.06
CA PRO A 19 2.45 19.36 -13.35
C PRO A 19 2.26 18.43 -12.14
N LEU A 20 3.07 17.36 -12.07
CA LEU A 20 3.09 16.39 -10.96
C LEU A 20 4.47 16.34 -10.28
N PRO A 21 4.89 17.39 -9.56
CA PRO A 21 6.24 17.50 -9.01
C PRO A 21 6.55 16.47 -7.90
N ASN A 22 5.51 15.93 -7.26
CA ASN A 22 5.64 15.01 -6.13
C ASN A 22 5.70 13.53 -6.53
N VAL A 23 5.75 13.22 -7.82
CA VAL A 23 5.78 11.84 -8.31
C VAL A 23 6.96 11.68 -9.26
N LYS A 24 7.88 10.77 -8.92
CA LYS A 24 8.99 10.40 -9.81
C LYS A 24 8.46 9.78 -11.09
N SER A 25 9.10 10.04 -12.23
CA SER A 25 8.65 9.54 -13.54
C SER A 25 8.51 8.01 -13.60
N ALA A 26 9.42 7.27 -12.95
CA ALA A 26 9.37 5.81 -12.89
C ALA A 26 8.11 5.30 -12.13
N ILE A 27 7.73 5.99 -11.05
CA ILE A 27 6.54 5.65 -10.26
C ILE A 27 5.27 6.05 -11.01
N LEU A 28 5.29 7.22 -11.65
CA LEU A 28 4.18 7.66 -12.49
C LEU A 28 3.91 6.66 -13.62
N SER A 29 4.95 6.12 -14.26
CA SER A 29 4.80 5.07 -15.28
C SER A 29 4.04 3.86 -14.73
N LYS A 30 4.39 3.39 -13.52
CA LYS A 30 3.69 2.27 -12.87
C LYS A 30 2.23 2.61 -12.60
N VAL A 31 1.95 3.80 -12.05
CA VAL A 31 0.57 4.27 -11.82
C VAL A 31 -0.23 4.27 -13.12
N VAL A 32 0.36 4.74 -14.22
CA VAL A 32 -0.27 4.75 -15.54
C VAL A 32 -0.56 3.33 -16.03
N ASP A 33 0.37 2.38 -15.84
CA ASP A 33 0.17 0.99 -16.24
C ASP A 33 -0.97 0.33 -15.45
N TYR A 34 -1.05 0.60 -14.14
CA TYR A 34 -2.19 0.20 -13.32
C TYR A 34 -3.51 0.79 -13.81
N CYS A 35 -3.53 2.10 -14.10
CA CYS A 35 -4.72 2.76 -14.62
C CYS A 35 -5.15 2.22 -15.98
N LYS A 36 -4.22 1.85 -16.87
CA LYS A 36 -4.52 1.24 -18.17
C LYS A 36 -5.18 -0.12 -17.99
N PHE A 37 -4.62 -0.99 -17.14
CA PHE A 37 -5.20 -2.29 -16.88
C PHE A 37 -6.61 -2.18 -16.28
N HIS A 38 -6.78 -1.31 -15.27
CA HIS A 38 -8.05 -1.14 -14.58
C HIS A 38 -9.06 -0.20 -15.26
N LYS A 39 -8.72 0.31 -16.44
CA LYS A 39 -9.70 0.94 -17.32
C LYS A 39 -10.72 -0.08 -17.80
N ASP A 40 -10.24 -1.27 -18.17
CA ASP A 40 -11.06 -2.34 -18.75
C ASP A 40 -11.34 -3.47 -17.74
N ASN A 41 -10.60 -3.52 -16.62
CA ASN A 41 -10.74 -4.54 -15.59
C ASN A 41 -11.05 -3.90 -14.23
N VAL A 42 -12.28 -4.02 -13.74
CA VAL A 42 -12.64 -3.42 -12.45
C VAL A 42 -11.82 -4.06 -11.32
N PRO A 43 -11.10 -3.28 -10.49
CA PRO A 43 -10.39 -3.81 -9.33
C PRO A 43 -11.34 -4.57 -8.41
N ALA A 44 -10.94 -5.76 -7.98
CA ALA A 44 -11.73 -6.55 -7.05
C ALA A 44 -11.74 -5.92 -5.65
N GLU A 45 -12.81 -6.17 -4.89
CA GLU A 45 -12.90 -5.70 -3.52
C GLU A 45 -12.02 -6.56 -2.60
N ILE A 46 -11.10 -5.90 -1.91
CA ILE A 46 -10.19 -6.55 -0.97
C ILE A 46 -10.93 -6.79 0.34
N ASN A 47 -10.95 -8.03 0.80
CA ASN A 47 -11.54 -8.41 2.07
C ASN A 47 -10.77 -7.76 3.24
N LYS A 48 -11.48 -7.00 4.07
CA LYS A 48 -10.95 -6.35 5.27
C LYS A 48 -11.69 -6.90 6.51
N PRO A 49 -11.00 -7.36 7.56
CA PRO A 49 -9.55 -7.50 7.67
C PRO A 49 -9.00 -8.60 6.74
N LEU A 50 -7.70 -8.52 6.41
CA LEU A 50 -7.04 -9.55 5.59
C LEU A 50 -7.13 -10.91 6.30
N LYS A 51 -7.60 -11.93 5.60
CA LYS A 51 -7.74 -13.29 6.16
C LYS A 51 -6.44 -14.09 6.05
N SER A 52 -5.64 -13.84 5.03
CA SER A 52 -4.41 -14.56 4.73
C SER A 52 -3.26 -13.59 4.43
N THR A 53 -2.02 -14.09 4.45
CA THR A 53 -0.86 -13.40 3.88
C THR A 53 -0.86 -13.47 2.35
N ASN A 54 -1.59 -14.44 1.78
CA ASN A 54 -1.87 -14.50 0.35
C ASN A 54 -2.98 -13.50 -0.01
N LEU A 55 -2.64 -12.49 -0.82
CA LEU A 55 -3.59 -11.46 -1.22
C LEU A 55 -4.71 -12.03 -2.11
N VAL A 56 -4.44 -13.07 -2.89
CA VAL A 56 -5.44 -13.70 -3.76
C VAL A 56 -6.57 -14.31 -2.93
N GLU A 57 -6.23 -14.96 -1.81
CA GLU A 57 -7.21 -15.46 -0.83
C GLU A 57 -7.99 -14.34 -0.12
N CYS A 58 -7.49 -13.11 -0.19
CA CYS A 58 -8.17 -11.91 0.33
C CYS A 58 -9.01 -11.20 -0.75
N GLY A 59 -9.19 -11.79 -1.93
CA GLY A 59 -10.00 -11.21 -3.01
C GLY A 59 -9.24 -10.28 -3.96
N VAL A 60 -7.90 -10.21 -3.84
CA VAL A 60 -7.05 -9.51 -4.82
C VAL A 60 -6.91 -10.37 -6.08
N SER A 61 -6.91 -9.75 -7.26
CA SER A 61 -6.69 -10.49 -8.51
C SER A 61 -5.25 -11.00 -8.62
N GLU A 62 -5.01 -12.03 -9.44
CA GLU A 62 -3.64 -12.52 -9.67
C GLU A 62 -2.75 -11.42 -10.27
N TRP A 63 -3.31 -10.64 -11.20
CA TRP A 63 -2.60 -9.52 -11.83
C TRP A 63 -2.21 -8.47 -10.79
N ASP A 64 -3.13 -8.08 -9.91
CA ASP A 64 -2.88 -7.11 -8.84
C ASP A 64 -1.83 -7.61 -7.85
N ASN A 65 -1.91 -8.89 -7.48
CA ASN A 65 -0.96 -9.52 -6.57
C ASN A 65 0.47 -9.50 -7.14
N GLU A 66 0.62 -9.78 -8.44
CA GLU A 66 1.91 -9.70 -9.13
C GLU A 66 2.36 -8.24 -9.32
N TYR A 67 1.44 -7.35 -9.65
CA TYR A 67 1.73 -5.93 -9.86
C TYR A 67 2.34 -5.26 -8.61
N VAL A 68 1.87 -5.62 -7.41
CA VAL A 68 2.45 -5.14 -6.13
C VAL A 68 3.56 -6.04 -5.57
N ASN A 69 3.96 -7.07 -6.30
CA ASN A 69 5.11 -7.90 -5.96
C ASN A 69 6.42 -7.24 -6.42
N ILE A 70 6.69 -6.07 -5.87
CA ILE A 70 7.81 -5.20 -6.21
C ILE A 70 8.66 -4.89 -4.98
N GLU A 71 9.81 -4.27 -5.21
CA GLU A 71 10.70 -3.82 -4.13
C GLU A 71 9.99 -2.86 -3.17
N GLN A 72 10.33 -2.97 -1.88
CA GLN A 72 9.63 -2.29 -0.80
C GLN A 72 9.72 -0.76 -0.90
N GLU A 73 10.87 -0.23 -1.34
CA GLU A 73 11.05 1.20 -1.59
C GLU A 73 10.09 1.69 -2.68
N VAL A 74 10.01 0.97 -3.80
CA VAL A 74 9.09 1.28 -4.91
C VAL A 74 7.63 1.15 -4.47
N LEU A 75 7.30 0.15 -3.63
CA LEU A 75 5.97 -0.01 -3.06
C LEU A 75 5.57 1.19 -2.19
N PHE A 76 6.48 1.71 -1.37
CA PHE A 76 6.21 2.90 -0.55
C PHE A 76 6.03 4.16 -1.39
N GLU A 77 6.86 4.36 -2.41
CA GLU A 77 6.67 5.48 -3.35
C GLU A 77 5.35 5.37 -4.11
N LEU A 78 4.94 4.14 -4.45
CA LEU A 78 3.65 3.88 -5.10
C LEU A 78 2.46 4.19 -4.17
N ILE A 79 2.57 3.89 -2.86
CA ILE A 79 1.58 4.29 -1.84
C ILE A 79 1.45 5.82 -1.80
N LEU A 80 2.58 6.53 -1.72
CA LEU A 80 2.59 8.00 -1.68
C LEU A 80 2.00 8.61 -2.96
N ALA A 81 2.36 8.07 -4.12
CA ALA A 81 1.82 8.51 -5.40
C ALA A 81 0.32 8.23 -5.53
N ALA A 82 -0.15 7.05 -5.10
CA ALA A 82 -1.56 6.68 -5.13
C ALA A 82 -2.40 7.58 -4.22
N ASN A 83 -1.87 7.93 -3.04
CA ASN A 83 -2.50 8.89 -2.13
C ASN A 83 -2.52 10.30 -2.72
N TYR A 84 -1.40 10.77 -3.26
CA TYR A 84 -1.29 12.10 -3.87
C TYR A 84 -2.25 12.28 -5.06
N LEU A 85 -2.34 11.27 -5.93
CA LEU A 85 -3.21 11.28 -7.11
C LEU A 85 -4.67 10.92 -6.79
N ASP A 86 -4.99 10.63 -5.54
CA ASP A 86 -6.29 10.14 -5.07
C ASP A 86 -6.82 8.95 -5.92
N ILE A 87 -6.05 7.86 -5.93
CA ILE A 87 -6.40 6.60 -6.58
C ILE A 87 -6.69 5.56 -5.49
N LYS A 88 -7.90 5.61 -4.94
CA LYS A 88 -8.32 4.78 -3.79
C LYS A 88 -8.04 3.28 -3.97
N CYS A 89 -8.35 2.70 -5.13
CA CYS A 89 -8.15 1.27 -5.36
C CYS A 89 -6.65 0.86 -5.33
N LEU A 90 -5.77 1.68 -5.90
CA LEU A 90 -4.33 1.44 -5.86
C LEU A 90 -3.77 1.62 -4.44
N LEU A 91 -4.27 2.63 -3.72
CA LEU A 91 -3.91 2.85 -2.32
C LEU A 91 -4.35 1.65 -1.45
N ASP A 92 -5.59 1.18 -1.61
CA ASP A 92 -6.10 0.00 -0.89
C ASP A 92 -5.25 -1.25 -1.18
N LEU A 93 -4.89 -1.49 -2.44
CA LEU A 93 -4.08 -2.63 -2.87
C LEU A 93 -2.67 -2.62 -2.27
N THR A 94 -1.99 -1.48 -2.37
CA THR A 94 -0.63 -1.32 -1.83
C THR A 94 -0.60 -1.38 -0.30
N CYS A 95 -1.60 -0.80 0.38
CA CYS A 95 -1.80 -0.96 1.82
C CYS A 95 -2.06 -2.43 2.20
N ALA A 96 -2.88 -3.15 1.43
CA ALA A 96 -3.11 -4.58 1.66
C ALA A 96 -1.81 -5.39 1.55
N LYS A 97 -0.96 -5.08 0.56
CA LYS A 97 0.36 -5.72 0.43
C LYS A 97 1.24 -5.46 1.65
N VAL A 98 1.33 -4.23 2.14
CA VAL A 98 2.10 -3.93 3.36
C VAL A 98 1.52 -4.65 4.58
N ALA A 99 0.19 -4.65 4.75
CA ALA A 99 -0.47 -5.37 5.83
C ALA A 99 -0.21 -6.89 5.77
N SER A 100 -0.17 -7.48 4.57
CA SER A 100 0.18 -8.90 4.39
C SER A 100 1.62 -9.22 4.80
N MET A 101 2.55 -8.27 4.65
CA MET A 101 3.94 -8.43 5.08
C MET A 101 4.12 -8.37 6.59
N ILE A 102 3.16 -7.77 7.31
CA ILE A 102 3.14 -7.63 8.77
C ILE A 102 2.39 -8.80 9.41
N LYS A 103 1.33 -9.29 8.74
CA LYS A 103 0.46 -10.33 9.29
C LYS A 103 1.25 -11.60 9.62
N GLY A 104 1.12 -12.07 10.86
CA GLY A 104 1.74 -13.30 11.34
C GLY A 104 3.21 -13.18 11.70
N LYS A 105 3.82 -11.99 11.57
CA LYS A 105 5.17 -11.72 12.05
C LYS A 105 5.17 -11.20 13.48
N ASN A 106 6.19 -11.56 14.24
CA ASN A 106 6.41 -10.97 15.56
C ASN A 106 7.05 -9.56 15.45
N THR A 107 7.13 -8.86 16.58
CA THR A 107 7.64 -7.48 16.64
C THR A 107 9.08 -7.36 16.14
N GLU A 108 9.95 -8.31 16.46
CA GLU A 108 11.36 -8.33 16.05
C GLU A 108 11.51 -8.54 14.54
N GLU A 109 10.71 -9.45 13.97
CA GLU A 109 10.68 -9.71 12.52
C GLU A 109 10.17 -8.50 11.74
N ILE A 110 9.14 -7.81 12.25
CA ILE A 110 8.64 -6.57 11.66
C ILE A 110 9.73 -5.50 11.73
N ARG A 111 10.35 -5.30 12.89
CA ARG A 111 11.45 -4.32 13.04
C ARG A 111 12.57 -4.58 12.05
N LYS A 112 13.01 -5.83 11.92
CA LYS A 112 14.04 -6.22 10.96
C LYS A 112 13.61 -6.02 9.51
N GLN A 113 12.39 -6.42 9.16
CA GLN A 113 11.85 -6.29 7.79
C GLN A 113 11.74 -4.84 7.34
N PHE A 114 11.33 -3.94 8.23
CA PHE A 114 11.10 -2.53 7.93
C PHE A 114 12.29 -1.63 8.35
N ASN A 115 13.39 -2.24 8.80
CA ASN A 115 14.57 -1.55 9.32
C ASN A 115 14.23 -0.48 10.38
N ILE A 116 13.33 -0.85 11.32
CA ILE A 116 12.87 0.00 12.41
C ILE A 116 13.78 -0.23 13.63
N VAL A 117 14.33 0.86 14.16
CA VAL A 117 15.13 0.84 15.40
C VAL A 117 14.20 0.66 16.59
N ASN A 118 14.55 -0.24 17.52
CA ASN A 118 13.86 -0.33 18.80
C ASN A 118 14.24 0.88 19.65
N ASP A 119 13.28 1.75 19.93
CA ASP A 119 13.41 2.97 20.72
C ASP A 119 12.95 2.82 22.17
N PHE A 120 12.44 1.63 22.56
CA PHE A 120 12.09 1.33 23.94
C PHE A 120 13.32 1.00 24.79
N THR A 121 13.29 1.45 26.04
CA THR A 121 14.14 0.89 27.08
C THR A 121 13.74 -0.56 27.41
N PRO A 122 14.64 -1.39 27.97
CA PRO A 122 14.30 -2.76 28.38
C PRO A 122 13.10 -2.83 29.34
N GLU A 123 12.97 -1.85 30.23
CA GLU A 123 11.87 -1.75 31.19
C GLU A 123 10.54 -1.44 30.49
N GLU A 124 10.52 -0.50 29.55
CA GLU A 124 9.33 -0.15 28.76
C GLU A 124 8.90 -1.31 27.86
N GLU A 125 9.84 -1.98 27.20
CA GLU A 125 9.53 -3.15 26.36
C GLU A 125 8.94 -4.29 27.19
N ALA A 126 9.46 -4.54 28.40
CA ALA A 126 8.91 -5.54 29.31
C ALA A 126 7.49 -5.17 29.78
N GLN A 127 7.24 -3.89 30.10
CA GLN A 127 5.92 -3.42 30.48
C GLN A 127 4.92 -3.57 29.33
N VAL A 128 5.27 -3.12 28.12
CA VAL A 128 4.40 -3.24 26.93
C VAL A 128 4.12 -4.71 26.61
N ARG A 129 5.11 -5.60 26.77
CA ARG A 129 4.93 -7.05 26.54
C ARG A 129 3.99 -7.67 27.57
N GLU A 130 4.10 -7.30 28.85
CA GLU A 130 3.18 -7.79 29.89
C GLU A 130 1.76 -7.24 29.68
N GLU A 131 1.62 -5.96 29.34
CA GLU A 131 0.32 -5.34 29.05
C GLU A 131 -0.37 -5.95 27.83
N ASN A 132 0.40 -6.42 26.84
CA ASN A 132 -0.13 -7.04 25.61
C ASN A 132 -0.10 -8.58 25.62
N ARG A 133 0.19 -9.19 26.77
CA ARG A 133 0.27 -10.66 26.90
C ARG A 133 -1.03 -11.38 26.55
N TRP A 134 -2.17 -10.71 26.72
CA TRP A 134 -3.49 -11.21 26.29
C TRP A 134 -3.60 -11.51 24.80
N CYS A 135 -2.74 -10.92 23.95
CA CYS A 135 -2.66 -11.23 22.52
C CYS A 135 -1.93 -12.54 22.21
N GLU A 136 -1.09 -13.04 23.11
CA GLU A 136 -0.32 -14.28 22.92
C GLU A 136 -1.10 -15.52 23.39
N ASP A 137 -2.06 -15.33 24.31
CA ASP A 137 -2.89 -16.39 24.90
C ASP A 137 -4.19 -16.68 24.11
N ALA A 138 -4.45 -15.94 23.02
CA ALA A 138 -5.68 -16.02 22.19
C ALA A 138 -5.44 -16.70 20.83
#